data_AF-A0A2J6SKJ8-F1
#
_entry.id   AF-A0A2J6SKJ8-F1
#
_cell.length_a   1.000
_cell.length_b   1.000
_cell.length_c   1.000
_cell.angle_alpha   90.00
_cell.angle_beta   90.00
_cell.angle_gamma   90.00
#
_symmetry.space_group_name_H-M   'P 1'
#
loop_
_entity.id
_entity.type
_entity.pdbx_description
1 polymer ?
#
loop_
_entity_poly.entity_id
_entity_poly.type
_entity_poly.pdbx_seq_one_letter_code
_entity_poly.pdbx_strand_id
1 'polypeptide(L)'
;MSAAPPANFNAEEADNLEDIEKQFAVKAVQHMTTYWAILEKVRGSSLRLTKMDDDIYEHLKKDFPEFDPAATIDEDEMKSKTGKERWRKFMMAYEKKIDDYNFGTIMRLNPKMENEQETTIFVPRMQFYAIEIARNKNALNDWIYEKNNGVSADGKTEDPK
;
A
#
# COMPACT_ATOMS: atom_id res chain seq x y z
N MET A 1 2.31 -10.99 16.71
CA MET A 1 1.87 -11.03 18.12
C MET A 1 1.67 -9.60 18.59
N SER A 2 0.54 -8.98 18.24
CA SER A 2 0.21 -7.65 18.75
C SER A 2 -0.20 -7.79 20.21
N ALA A 3 0.58 -7.17 21.11
CA ALA A 3 0.25 -7.15 22.53
C ALA A 3 -1.08 -6.41 22.72
N ALA A 4 -2.02 -7.04 23.44
CA ALA A 4 -3.23 -6.37 23.85
C ALA A 4 -2.88 -5.16 24.74
N PRO A 5 -3.55 -4.01 24.57
CA PRO A 5 -3.33 -2.86 25.44
C PRO A 5 -3.62 -3.25 26.91
N PRO A 6 -2.86 -2.73 27.88
CA PRO A 6 -3.05 -3.04 29.29
C PRO A 6 -4.47 -2.66 29.73
N ALA A 7 -5.02 -3.41 30.69
CA ALA A 7 -6.41 -3.26 31.14
C ALA A 7 -6.78 -1.87 31.70
N ASN A 8 -5.78 -1.03 32.00
CA ASN A 8 -5.92 0.36 32.46
C ASN A 8 -5.48 1.39 31.40
N PHE A 9 -5.45 1.04 30.11
CA PHE A 9 -5.21 2.03 29.06
C PHE A 9 -6.44 2.93 28.91
N ASN A 10 -6.38 4.12 29.51
CA ASN A 10 -7.36 5.16 29.28
C ASN A 10 -6.93 5.96 28.05
N ALA A 11 -7.61 5.77 26.92
CA ALA A 11 -7.30 6.46 25.67
C ALA A 11 -7.41 7.99 25.80
N GLU A 12 -8.19 8.48 26.79
CA GLU A 12 -8.39 9.90 27.07
C GLU A 12 -7.26 10.50 27.95
N GLU A 13 -6.46 9.66 28.62
CA GLU A 13 -5.31 10.07 29.46
C GLU A 13 -3.96 9.68 28.83
N ALA A 14 -3.95 9.30 27.54
CA ALA A 14 -2.73 9.00 26.81
C ALA A 14 -1.91 10.29 26.60
N ASP A 15 -1.16 10.68 27.62
CA ASP A 15 -0.16 11.74 27.61
C ASP A 15 0.97 11.34 26.65
N ASN A 16 0.78 11.64 25.36
CA ASN A 16 1.67 12.39 24.45
C ASN A 16 1.25 12.06 22.99
N LEU A 17 0.24 12.76 22.47
CA LEU A 17 -0.24 12.61 21.09
C LEU A 17 0.90 12.79 20.07
N GLU A 18 1.81 13.73 20.32
CA GLU A 18 2.90 14.05 19.39
C GLU A 18 3.93 12.92 19.26
N ASP A 19 4.32 12.25 20.35
CA ASP A 19 5.32 11.16 20.30
C ASP A 19 4.74 9.91 19.62
N ILE A 20 3.46 9.63 19.86
CA ILE A 20 2.73 8.54 19.19
C ILE A 20 2.57 8.85 17.69
N GLU A 21 2.19 10.07 17.33
CA GLU A 21 2.09 10.53 15.93
C GLU A 21 3.46 10.47 15.22
N LYS A 22 4.53 10.89 15.90
CA LYS A 22 5.91 10.75 15.39
C LYS A 22 6.27 9.30 15.12
N GLN A 23 6.04 8.40 16.08
CA GLN A 23 6.32 6.97 15.89
C GLN A 23 5.49 6.35 14.77
N PHE A 24 4.25 6.80 14.62
CA PHE A 24 3.36 6.37 13.56
C PHE A 24 3.84 6.84 12.19
N ALA A 25 4.23 8.11 12.06
CA ALA A 25 4.83 8.66 10.85
C ALA A 25 6.12 7.92 10.47
N VAL A 26 7.00 7.65 11.45
CA VAL A 26 8.23 6.86 11.23
C VAL A 26 7.91 5.47 10.67
N LYS A 27 6.92 4.77 11.22
CA LYS A 27 6.52 3.44 10.71
C LYS A 27 5.94 3.52 9.30
N ALA A 28 5.14 4.53 9.00
CA ALA A 28 4.55 4.72 7.68
C ALA A 28 5.62 5.00 6.60
N VAL A 29 6.57 5.90 6.92
CA VAL A 29 7.72 6.21 6.05
C VAL A 29 8.61 4.98 5.90
N GLN A 30 8.93 4.27 6.98
CA GLN A 30 9.74 3.05 6.92
C GLN A 30 9.10 2.00 6.01
N HIS A 31 7.78 1.80 6.09
CA HIS A 31 7.08 0.88 5.21
C HIS A 31 7.19 1.29 3.74
N MET A 32 6.93 2.57 3.42
CA MET A 32 7.06 3.11 2.07
C MET A 32 8.47 2.91 1.51
N THR A 33 9.49 3.31 2.26
CA THR A 33 10.90 3.19 1.84
C THR A 33 11.31 1.73 1.68
N THR A 34 10.85 0.84 2.58
CA THR A 34 11.14 -0.60 2.49
C THR A 34 10.50 -1.20 1.24
N TYR A 35 9.24 -0.88 0.97
CA TYR A 35 8.53 -1.39 -0.20
C TYR A 35 9.16 -0.90 -1.50
N TRP A 36 9.55 0.38 -1.58
CA TRP A 36 10.29 0.92 -2.71
C TRP A 36 11.63 0.20 -2.94
N ALA A 37 12.42 0.04 -1.87
CA ALA A 37 13.71 -0.67 -1.95
C ALA A 37 13.57 -2.14 -2.37
N ILE A 38 12.41 -2.76 -2.14
CA ILE A 38 12.10 -4.10 -2.67
C ILE A 38 11.84 -4.01 -4.17
N LEU A 39 11.02 -3.06 -4.63
CA LEU A 39 10.71 -2.86 -6.06
C LEU A 39 11.94 -2.48 -6.90
N GLU A 40 12.92 -1.80 -6.31
CA GLU A 40 14.21 -1.52 -6.96
C GLU A 40 15.05 -2.79 -7.20
N LYS A 41 14.84 -3.84 -6.41
CA LYS A 41 15.64 -5.07 -6.43
C LYS A 41 14.96 -6.23 -7.16
N VAL A 42 13.63 -6.25 -7.19
CA VAL A 42 12.84 -7.30 -7.85
C VAL A 42 11.61 -6.71 -8.54
N ARG A 43 11.17 -7.34 -9.63
CA ARG A 43 9.94 -6.95 -10.34
C ARG A 43 8.73 -7.07 -9.41
N GLY A 44 7.86 -6.06 -9.40
CA GLY A 44 6.62 -6.06 -8.63
C GLY A 44 5.72 -7.25 -8.97
N SER A 45 5.66 -7.65 -10.23
CA SER A 45 4.93 -8.83 -10.73
C SER A 45 5.35 -10.16 -10.11
N SER A 46 6.55 -10.23 -9.53
CA SER A 46 7.05 -11.41 -8.82
C SER A 46 6.79 -11.37 -7.31
N LEU A 47 6.31 -10.25 -6.77
CA LEU A 47 6.11 -10.06 -5.34
C LEU A 47 4.81 -10.68 -4.84
N ARG A 48 4.89 -11.21 -3.62
CA ARG A 48 3.75 -11.58 -2.79
C ARG A 48 3.77 -10.69 -1.56
N LEU A 49 2.77 -9.83 -1.40
CA LEU A 49 2.66 -8.90 -0.27
C LEU A 49 2.05 -9.58 0.95
N THR A 50 1.17 -10.55 0.73
CA THR A 50 0.52 -11.35 1.76
C THR A 50 0.39 -12.82 1.32
N LYS A 51 -0.07 -13.68 2.23
CA LYS A 51 -0.44 -15.06 1.88
C LYS A 51 -1.77 -15.15 1.12
N MET A 52 -2.55 -14.07 1.08
CA MET A 52 -3.92 -14.00 0.57
C MET A 52 -4.04 -13.10 -0.67
N ASP A 53 -2.94 -12.84 -1.40
CA ASP A 53 -2.95 -11.86 -2.48
C ASP A 53 -3.99 -12.15 -3.57
N ASP A 54 -4.19 -13.43 -3.89
CA ASP A 54 -5.18 -13.88 -4.86
C ASP A 54 -6.60 -13.57 -4.35
N ASP A 55 -6.92 -13.92 -3.10
CA ASP A 55 -8.23 -13.61 -2.48
C ASP A 55 -8.49 -12.11 -2.38
N ILE A 56 -7.47 -11.33 -2.01
CA ILE A 56 -7.56 -9.87 -1.89
C ILE A 56 -7.84 -9.22 -3.24
N TYR A 57 -7.15 -9.67 -4.29
CA TYR A 57 -7.33 -9.16 -5.63
C TYR A 57 -8.72 -9.49 -6.20
N GLU A 58 -9.20 -10.71 -6.02
CA GLU A 58 -10.54 -11.12 -6.47
C GLU A 58 -11.64 -10.40 -5.68
N HIS A 59 -11.47 -10.21 -4.37
CA HIS A 59 -12.40 -9.41 -3.58
C HIS A 59 -12.41 -7.94 -4.03
N LEU A 60 -11.25 -7.35 -4.34
CA LEU A 60 -11.17 -5.97 -4.85
C LEU A 60 -11.94 -5.84 -6.16
N LYS A 61 -11.75 -6.75 -7.12
CA LYS A 61 -12.48 -6.76 -8.39
C LYS A 61 -14.00 -6.89 -8.22
N LYS A 62 -14.42 -7.67 -7.22
CA LYS A 62 -15.84 -7.89 -6.93
C LYS A 62 -16.49 -6.67 -6.29
N ASP A 63 -15.86 -6.12 -5.26
CA ASP A 63 -16.43 -5.02 -4.46
C ASP A 63 -16.16 -3.65 -5.08
N PHE A 64 -15.17 -3.54 -5.97
CA PHE A 64 -14.80 -2.34 -6.72
C PHE A 64 -14.57 -2.67 -8.21
N PRO A 65 -15.60 -3.11 -8.95
CA PRO A 65 -15.46 -3.46 -10.37
C PRO A 65 -15.08 -2.27 -11.25
N GLU A 66 -15.29 -1.04 -10.77
CA GLU A 66 -14.89 0.19 -11.47
C GLU A 66 -13.41 0.56 -11.25
N PHE A 67 -12.71 -0.13 -10.35
CA PHE A 67 -11.34 0.21 -9.98
C PHE A 67 -10.34 -0.13 -11.08
N ASP A 68 -9.62 0.88 -11.58
CA ASP A 68 -8.48 0.73 -12.48
C ASP A 68 -7.15 0.90 -11.72
N PRO A 69 -6.33 -0.16 -11.59
CA PRO A 69 -5.05 -0.06 -10.89
C PRO A 69 -4.02 0.86 -11.58
N ALA A 70 -4.20 1.18 -12.87
CA ALA A 70 -3.34 2.08 -13.64
C ALA A 70 -3.73 3.56 -13.51
N ALA A 71 -4.96 3.84 -13.07
CA ALA A 71 -5.45 5.19 -12.87
C ALA A 71 -4.81 5.85 -11.63
N THR A 72 -4.82 7.18 -11.62
CA THR A 72 -4.50 7.95 -10.42
C THR A 72 -5.65 7.77 -9.43
N ILE A 73 -5.31 7.45 -8.18
CA ILE A 73 -6.29 7.33 -7.09
C ILE A 73 -6.95 8.69 -6.83
N ASP A 74 -8.28 8.70 -6.78
CA ASP A 74 -9.07 9.84 -6.34
C ASP A 74 -9.21 9.81 -4.81
N GLU A 75 -8.44 10.66 -4.14
CA GLU A 75 -8.44 10.76 -2.68
C GLU A 75 -9.78 11.29 -2.14
N ASP A 76 -10.45 12.17 -2.88
CA ASP A 76 -11.75 12.71 -2.50
C ASP A 76 -12.83 11.63 -2.57
N GLU A 77 -12.81 10.78 -3.61
CA GLU A 77 -13.72 9.63 -3.70
C GLU A 77 -13.49 8.65 -2.55
N MET A 78 -12.24 8.31 -2.23
CA MET A 78 -11.92 7.44 -1.09
C MET A 78 -12.38 8.04 0.25
N LYS A 79 -12.28 9.36 0.40
CA LYS A 79 -12.70 10.09 1.61
C LYS A 79 -14.18 10.45 1.67
N SER A 80 -14.89 10.31 0.55
CA SER A 80 -16.34 10.51 0.48
C SER A 80 -17.07 9.58 1.46
N LYS A 81 -18.31 9.92 1.80
CA LYS A 81 -19.12 9.09 2.71
C LYS A 81 -19.24 7.65 2.19
N THR A 82 -19.61 7.51 0.92
CA THR A 82 -19.75 6.21 0.24
C THR A 82 -18.41 5.46 0.17
N GLY A 83 -17.32 6.15 -0.19
CA GLY A 83 -15.99 5.55 -0.28
C GLY A 83 -15.51 5.00 1.06
N LYS A 84 -15.64 5.79 2.13
CA LYS A 84 -15.33 5.36 3.50
C LYS A 84 -16.12 4.12 3.93
N GLU A 85 -17.41 4.08 3.64
CA GLU A 85 -18.27 2.95 3.98
C GLU A 85 -17.87 1.67 3.21
N ARG A 86 -17.63 1.79 1.89
CA ARG A 86 -17.17 0.67 1.04
C ARG A 86 -15.82 0.13 1.50
N TRP A 87 -14.83 1.00 1.66
CA TRP A 87 -13.50 0.61 2.11
C TRP A 87 -13.52 0.02 3.52
N ARG A 88 -14.28 0.59 4.45
CA ARG A 88 -14.44 0.01 5.80
C ARG A 88 -14.98 -1.41 5.74
N LYS A 89 -16.03 -1.66 4.95
CA LYS A 89 -16.61 -3.00 4.76
C LYS A 89 -15.58 -3.96 4.16
N PHE A 90 -14.85 -3.53 3.13
CA PHE A 90 -13.78 -4.32 2.52
C PHE A 90 -12.71 -4.71 3.54
N MET A 91 -12.21 -3.74 4.32
CA MET A 91 -11.14 -3.96 5.30
C MET A 91 -11.56 -4.89 6.43
N MET A 92 -12.81 -4.77 6.93
CA MET A 92 -13.32 -5.62 8.01
C MET A 92 -13.33 -7.12 7.66
N ALA A 93 -13.38 -7.49 6.37
CA ALA A 93 -13.26 -8.89 5.96
C ALA A 93 -11.90 -9.53 6.30
N TYR A 94 -10.90 -8.70 6.64
CA TYR A 94 -9.52 -9.08 6.92
C TYR A 94 -9.06 -8.81 8.36
N GLU A 95 -9.92 -8.27 9.23
CA GLU A 95 -9.58 -7.88 10.61
C GLU A 95 -8.87 -9.00 11.40
N LYS A 96 -9.30 -10.25 11.21
CA LYS A 96 -8.75 -11.43 11.89
C LYS A 96 -7.80 -12.27 11.04
N LYS A 97 -7.48 -11.80 9.83
CA LYS A 97 -6.71 -12.55 8.82
C LYS A 97 -5.39 -11.88 8.46
N ILE A 98 -5.35 -10.55 8.52
CA ILE A 98 -4.18 -9.73 8.20
C ILE A 98 -3.82 -8.93 9.45
N ASP A 99 -2.62 -9.16 9.99
CA ASP A 99 -2.09 -8.37 11.09
C ASP A 99 -2.00 -6.89 10.69
N ASP A 100 -2.37 -6.01 11.61
CA ASP A 100 -2.30 -4.56 11.44
C ASP A 100 -3.03 -4.05 10.17
N TYR A 101 -4.12 -4.72 9.76
CA TYR A 101 -4.87 -4.39 8.53
C TYR A 101 -5.30 -2.91 8.43
N ASN A 102 -5.57 -2.27 9.58
CA ASN A 102 -5.99 -0.87 9.69
C ASN A 102 -4.84 0.10 10.01
N PHE A 103 -3.61 -0.39 10.16
CA PHE A 103 -2.47 0.46 10.48
C PHE A 103 -2.10 1.35 9.29
N GLY A 104 -1.71 2.59 9.57
CA GLY A 104 -1.38 3.59 8.58
C GLY A 104 -0.14 3.29 7.75
N THR A 105 -0.22 3.55 6.45
CA THR A 105 0.94 3.52 5.57
C THR A 105 0.83 4.58 4.48
N ILE A 106 1.92 4.78 3.74
CA ILE A 106 1.99 5.71 2.62
C ILE A 106 2.02 4.89 1.32
N MET A 107 1.20 5.32 0.36
CA MET A 107 1.02 4.68 -0.93
C MET A 107 1.06 5.72 -2.05
N ARG A 108 1.59 5.37 -3.21
CA ARG A 108 1.58 6.25 -4.39
C ARG A 108 0.18 6.43 -4.96
N LEU A 109 -0.12 7.66 -5.37
CA LEU A 109 -1.35 8.03 -6.06
C LEU A 109 -1.46 7.33 -7.41
N ASN A 110 -0.38 7.26 -8.18
CA ASN A 110 -0.34 6.60 -9.49
C ASN A 110 0.85 5.63 -9.54
N PRO A 111 0.70 4.41 -10.12
CA PRO A 111 1.81 3.46 -10.21
C PRO A 111 2.99 3.97 -11.04
N LYS A 112 2.77 4.96 -11.93
CA LYS A 112 3.80 5.55 -12.82
C LYS A 112 4.58 6.71 -12.18
N MET A 113 4.23 7.10 -10.95
CA MET A 113 4.89 8.22 -10.25
C MET A 113 5.99 7.70 -9.30
N GLU A 114 6.95 8.57 -8.98
CA GLU A 114 7.95 8.32 -7.93
C GLU A 114 7.35 8.55 -6.53
N ASN A 115 8.04 8.09 -5.49
CA ASN A 115 7.64 8.32 -4.09
C ASN A 115 8.03 9.73 -3.65
N GLU A 116 7.17 10.70 -3.91
CA GLU A 116 7.33 12.10 -3.52
C GLU A 116 6.18 12.54 -2.60
N GLN A 117 6.36 13.64 -1.88
CA GLN A 117 5.37 14.11 -0.91
C GLN A 117 4.02 14.44 -1.58
N GLU A 118 4.04 14.99 -2.80
CA GLU A 118 2.85 15.37 -3.56
C GLU A 118 2.22 14.22 -4.36
N THR A 119 2.94 13.10 -4.53
CA THR A 119 2.48 11.94 -5.31
C THR A 119 2.06 10.77 -4.43
N THR A 120 1.99 10.97 -3.12
CA THR A 120 1.68 9.92 -2.14
C THR A 120 0.52 10.33 -1.25
N ILE A 121 -0.22 9.32 -0.78
CA ILE A 121 -1.32 9.47 0.16
C ILE A 121 -1.17 8.52 1.32
N PHE A 122 -1.76 8.91 2.44
CA PHE A 122 -1.82 8.09 3.63
C PHE A 122 -3.07 7.20 3.62
N VAL A 123 -2.87 5.88 3.71
CA VAL A 123 -3.93 4.87 3.63
C VAL A 123 -3.72 3.77 4.68
N PRO A 124 -4.79 3.15 5.22
CA PRO A 124 -4.71 1.87 5.89
C PRO A 124 -3.95 0.79 5.09
N ARG A 125 -3.21 -0.07 5.79
CA ARG A 125 -2.42 -1.17 5.22
C ARG A 125 -3.23 -2.08 4.31
N MET A 126 -4.50 -2.34 4.63
CA MET A 126 -5.37 -3.17 3.79
C MET A 126 -5.75 -2.49 2.48
N GLN A 127 -5.91 -1.16 2.45
CA GLN A 127 -6.09 -0.42 1.20
C GLN A 127 -4.81 -0.47 0.36
N PHE A 128 -3.65 -0.27 1.00
CA PHE A 128 -2.35 -0.45 0.35
C PHE A 128 -2.23 -1.84 -0.28
N TYR A 129 -2.53 -2.91 0.46
CA TYR A 129 -2.46 -4.27 -0.09
C TYR A 129 -3.39 -4.44 -1.28
N ALA A 130 -4.66 -4.06 -1.17
CA ALA A 130 -5.59 -4.21 -2.28
C ALA A 130 -5.07 -3.54 -3.57
N ILE A 131 -4.61 -2.30 -3.45
CA ILE A 131 -4.18 -1.47 -4.58
C ILE A 131 -2.82 -1.95 -5.12
N GLU A 132 -1.82 -2.17 -4.26
CA GLU A 132 -0.49 -2.57 -4.71
C GLU A 132 -0.43 -4.03 -5.19
N ILE A 133 -1.25 -4.94 -4.65
CA ILE A 133 -1.40 -6.28 -5.21
C ILE A 133 -1.97 -6.18 -6.63
N ALA A 134 -2.99 -5.35 -6.85
CA ALA A 134 -3.55 -5.14 -8.18
C ALA A 134 -2.51 -4.56 -9.14
N ARG A 135 -1.73 -3.56 -8.72
CA ARG A 135 -0.64 -2.97 -9.52
C ARG A 135 0.44 -3.99 -9.86
N ASN A 136 0.91 -4.76 -8.88
CA ASN A 136 1.93 -5.80 -9.05
C ASN A 136 1.45 -6.90 -10.00
N LYS A 137 0.23 -7.43 -9.82
CA LYS A 137 -0.34 -8.45 -10.72
C LYS A 137 -0.50 -7.98 -12.17
N ASN A 138 -0.64 -6.67 -12.38
CA ASN A 138 -0.71 -6.06 -13.72
C ASN A 138 0.65 -5.53 -14.21
N ALA A 139 1.76 -5.89 -13.53
CA ALA A 139 3.13 -5.46 -13.84
C ALA A 139 3.34 -3.93 -13.86
N LEU A 140 2.43 -3.16 -13.24
CA LEU A 140 2.45 -1.70 -13.29
C LEU A 140 3.58 -1.08 -12.45
N ASN A 141 4.23 -1.88 -11.60
CA ASN A 141 5.36 -1.48 -10.77
C ASN A 141 6.71 -1.99 -11.28
N ASP A 142 6.74 -2.79 -12.35
CA ASP A 142 7.97 -3.42 -12.85
C ASP A 142 8.96 -2.39 -13.41
N TRP A 143 8.46 -1.24 -13.87
CA TRP A 143 9.29 -0.13 -14.36
C TRP A 143 10.29 0.37 -13.32
N ILE A 144 10.01 0.22 -12.01
CA ILE A 144 10.91 0.68 -10.94
C ILE A 144 12.18 -0.18 -10.94
N TYR A 145 11.99 -1.50 -11.03
CA TYR A 145 13.09 -2.44 -11.20
C TYR A 145 13.86 -2.15 -12.49
N GLU A 146 13.14 -1.95 -13.59
CA GLU A 146 13.72 -1.69 -14.91
C GLU A 146 14.56 -0.41 -14.93
N LYS A 147 14.02 0.69 -14.42
CA LYS A 147 14.71 1.98 -14.26
C LYS A 147 15.97 1.84 -13.41
N ASN A 148 15.88 1.15 -12.27
CA ASN A 148 17.01 1.00 -11.35
C ASN A 148 18.12 0.08 -11.90
N ASN A 149 17.77 -0.91 -12.73
CA ASN A 149 18.73 -1.87 -13.28
C ASN A 149 19.13 -1.58 -14.74
N GLY A 150 18.73 -0.43 -15.29
CA GLY A 150 19.06 -0.03 -16.66
C GLY A 150 18.42 -0.91 -17.75
N VAL A 151 17.35 -1.63 -17.42
CA VAL A 151 16.63 -2.47 -18.37
C VAL A 151 15.63 -1.58 -19.11
N SER A 152 15.85 -1.33 -20.40
CA SER A 152 14.85 -0.63 -21.21
C SER A 152 13.63 -1.52 -21.45
N ALA A 153 12.43 -0.93 -21.46
CA ALA A 153 11.14 -1.62 -21.66
C ALA A 153 11.05 -2.44 -22.97
N ASP A 154 12.00 -2.27 -23.89
CA ASP A 154 12.12 -2.99 -25.17
C ASP A 154 13.09 -4.19 -25.16
N GLY A 155 13.59 -4.63 -24.00
CA GLY A 155 14.34 -5.91 -23.90
C GLY A 155 15.63 -5.97 -24.72
N LYS A 156 16.21 -4.82 -25.11
CA LYS A 156 17.57 -4.76 -25.66
C LYS A 156 18.52 -4.42 -24.53
N THR A 157 19.29 -5.43 -24.13
CA THR A 157 20.49 -5.25 -23.33
C THR A 157 21.47 -4.43 -24.17
N GLU A 158 21.75 -3.18 -23.80
CA GLU A 158 22.90 -2.48 -24.35
C GLU A 158 24.15 -3.12 -23.72
N ASP A 159 24.95 -3.78 -24.57
CA ASP A 159 26.26 -4.31 -24.19
C ASP A 159 27.15 -3.19 -23.61
N PRO A 160 27.84 -3.44 -22.49
CA PRO A 160 28.76 -2.46 -21.93
C PRO A 160 29.98 -2.31 -22.86
N LYS A 161 30.27 -1.06 -23.23
CA LYS A 161 31.50 -0.68 -23.93
C LYS A 161 32.65 -0.48 -22.93
#